data_AF-T1AII7-F1
#
_entry.id   AF-T1AII7-F1
#
_cell.length_a   1.000
_cell.length_b   1.000
_cell.length_c   1.000
_cell.angle_alpha   90.00
_cell.angle_beta   90.00
_cell.angle_gamma   90.00
#
_symmetry.space_group_name_H-M   'P 1'
#
loop_
_entity.id
_entity.type
_entity.pdbx_description
1 polymer ?
#
loop_
_entity_poly.entity_id
_entity_poly.type
_entity_poly.pdbx_seq_one_letter_code
_entity_poly.pdbx_strand_id
1 'polypeptide(L)'
;EEFLSAVDPAMAELVTSLLSWSAKQEHLRISDRTKAGLARARAEGKVVGRQRIYAFDPDTARLLRTRGTSWRGILDRLGLPEEALSSVRRVCQKGDTKSQAAVTQVPEGVP
;
A
#
# COMPACT_ATOMS: atom_id res chain seq x y z
N GLU A 1 -32.00 -23.39 9.78
CA GLU A 1 -32.83 -23.95 8.71
C GLU A 1 -34.28 -24.26 9.14
N GLU A 2 -34.53 -25.13 10.13
CA GLU A 2 -35.89 -25.62 10.45
C GLU A 2 -36.91 -24.55 10.93
N PHE A 3 -36.43 -23.47 11.56
CA PHE A 3 -37.30 -22.41 12.08
C PHE A 3 -37.99 -21.58 10.98
N LEU A 4 -37.33 -21.36 9.85
CA LEU A 4 -37.89 -20.56 8.74
C LEU A 4 -38.75 -21.40 7.79
N SER A 5 -38.52 -22.71 7.73
CA SER A 5 -39.34 -23.63 6.92
C SER A 5 -40.70 -23.95 7.54
N ALA A 6 -40.87 -23.73 8.85
CA ALA A 6 -42.14 -23.91 9.56
C ALA A 6 -43.07 -22.68 9.47
N VAL A 7 -42.57 -21.58 8.92
CA VAL A 7 -43.26 -20.29 8.80
C VAL A 7 -43.75 -20.10 7.35
N ASP A 8 -44.85 -19.39 7.17
CA ASP A 8 -45.37 -19.01 5.85
C ASP A 8 -44.24 -18.42 4.96
N PRO A 9 -44.11 -18.84 3.68
CA PRO A 9 -43.00 -18.42 2.82
C PRO A 9 -42.83 -16.90 2.70
N ALA A 10 -43.94 -16.13 2.67
CA ALA A 10 -43.85 -14.67 2.58
C ALA A 10 -43.28 -14.06 3.87
N MET A 11 -43.61 -14.64 5.02
CA MET A 11 -43.02 -14.24 6.30
C MET A 11 -41.54 -14.64 6.40
N ALA A 12 -41.15 -15.80 5.87
CA ALA A 12 -39.74 -16.20 5.82
C ALA A 12 -38.89 -15.23 4.98
N GLU A 13 -39.41 -14.75 3.85
CA GLU A 13 -38.76 -13.74 3.01
C GLU A 13 -38.57 -12.40 3.75
N LEU A 14 -39.61 -11.94 4.48
CA LEU A 14 -39.54 -10.72 5.28
C LEU A 14 -38.51 -10.83 6.41
N VAL A 15 -38.53 -11.93 7.16
CA VAL A 15 -37.59 -12.18 8.26
C VAL A 15 -36.16 -12.24 7.72
N THR A 16 -35.95 -12.93 6.60
CA THR A 16 -34.62 -13.01 5.95
C THR A 16 -34.13 -11.64 5.51
N SER A 17 -35.02 -10.82 4.94
CA SER A 17 -34.69 -9.45 4.52
C SER A 17 -34.31 -8.57 5.71
N LEU A 18 -35.05 -8.66 6.82
CA LEU A 18 -34.78 -7.92 8.04
C LEU A 18 -33.45 -8.34 8.68
N LEU A 19 -33.19 -9.64 8.77
CA LEU A 19 -31.94 -10.17 9.31
C LEU A 19 -30.75 -9.78 8.44
N SER A 20 -30.90 -9.81 7.12
CA SER A 20 -29.88 -9.35 6.17
C SER A 20 -29.58 -7.86 6.35
N TRP A 21 -30.62 -7.03 6.51
CA TRP A 21 -30.45 -5.62 6.80
C TRP A 21 -29.76 -5.39 8.15
N SER A 22 -30.17 -6.11 9.20
CA SER A 22 -29.57 -6.02 10.53
C SER A 22 -28.08 -6.40 10.52
N ALA A 23 -27.72 -7.49 9.84
CA ALA A 23 -26.34 -7.92 9.66
C ALA A 23 -25.50 -6.84 8.95
N LYS A 24 -26.07 -6.18 7.92
CA LYS A 24 -25.42 -5.05 7.23
C LYS A 24 -25.19 -3.87 8.18
N GLN A 25 -26.17 -3.53 9.02
CA GLN A 25 -26.01 -2.44 9.99
C GLN A 25 -24.91 -2.73 11.00
N GLU A 26 -24.83 -3.95 11.54
CA GLU A 26 -23.77 -4.30 12.48
C GLU A 26 -22.38 -4.30 11.81
N HIS A 27 -22.27 -4.79 10.58
CA HIS A 27 -21.03 -4.71 9.81
C HIS A 27 -20.54 -3.26 9.64
N LEU A 28 -21.44 -2.32 9.36
CA LEU A 28 -21.10 -0.89 9.27
C LEU A 28 -20.58 -0.36 10.61
N ARG A 29 -21.25 -0.70 11.72
CA ARG A 29 -20.83 -0.30 13.07
C ARG A 29 -19.43 -0.82 13.42
N ILE A 30 -19.13 -2.08 13.09
CA ILE A 30 -17.80 -2.69 13.28
C ILE A 30 -16.75 -1.97 12.41
N SER A 31 -17.10 -1.70 11.15
CA SER A 31 -16.23 -0.99 10.22
C SER A 31 -15.86 0.40 10.75
N ASP A 32 -16.84 1.15 11.27
CA ASP A 32 -16.61 2.51 11.75
C ASP A 32 -15.71 2.54 12.99
N ARG A 33 -15.88 1.58 13.90
CA ARG A 33 -14.94 1.39 15.03
C ARG A 33 -13.52 1.11 14.54
N THR A 34 -13.37 0.27 13.52
CA THR A 34 -12.07 -0.07 12.93
C THR A 34 -11.43 1.14 12.26
N LYS A 35 -12.19 1.90 11.47
CA LYS A 35 -11.73 3.16 10.85
C LYS A 35 -11.29 4.17 11.89
N ALA A 36 -12.05 4.34 12.99
CA ALA A 36 -11.68 5.23 14.09
C ALA A 36 -10.39 4.77 14.80
N GLY A 37 -10.18 3.46 14.96
CA GLY A 37 -8.93 2.90 15.47
C GLY A 37 -7.75 3.17 14.54
N LEU A 38 -7.91 2.93 13.23
CA LEU A 38 -6.89 3.21 12.24
C LEU A 38 -6.56 4.71 12.13
N ALA A 39 -7.56 5.58 12.25
CA ALA A 39 -7.37 7.02 12.26
C ALA A 39 -6.51 7.46 13.45
N ARG A 40 -6.78 6.94 14.66
CA ARG A 40 -5.96 7.19 15.85
C ARG A 40 -4.53 6.69 15.67
N ALA A 41 -4.33 5.45 15.19
CA ALA A 41 -2.99 4.91 14.95
C ALA A 41 -2.19 5.74 13.93
N ARG A 42 -2.84 6.25 12.87
CA ARG A 42 -2.21 7.16 11.91
C ARG A 42 -1.84 8.50 12.55
N ALA A 43 -2.68 9.06 13.42
CA ALA A 43 -2.41 10.31 14.14
C ALA A 43 -1.23 10.17 15.11
N GLU A 44 -1.04 8.99 15.70
CA GLU A 44 0.15 8.63 16.49
C GLU A 44 1.41 8.39 15.63
N GLY A 45 1.31 8.50 14.30
CA GLY A 45 2.44 8.31 13.38
C GLY A 45 2.78 6.85 13.08
N LYS A 46 1.93 5.88 13.48
CA LYS A 46 2.17 4.46 13.18
C LYS A 46 2.02 4.21 11.68
N VAL A 47 2.95 3.43 11.12
CA VAL A 47 2.88 2.95 9.74
C VAL A 47 1.80 1.86 9.66
N VAL A 48 0.61 2.24 9.19
CA VAL A 48 -0.52 1.33 9.02
C VAL A 48 -0.46 0.67 7.63
N GLY A 49 -0.50 -0.67 7.59
CA GLY A 49 -0.52 -1.47 6.36
C GLY A 49 0.67 -2.42 6.25
N ARG A 50 0.89 -3.00 5.08
CA ARG A 50 2.04 -3.88 4.83
C ARG A 50 3.34 -3.08 4.91
N GLN A 51 4.15 -3.33 5.93
CA GLN A 51 5.50 -2.80 5.99
C GLN A 51 6.32 -3.32 4.80
N ARG A 52 7.01 -2.40 4.12
CA ARG A 52 7.87 -2.74 2.99
C ARG A 52 9.27 -3.01 3.51
N ILE A 53 9.65 -4.28 3.50
CA ILE A 53 10.99 -4.73 3.85
C ILE A 53 11.74 -4.92 2.53
N TYR A 54 12.85 -4.20 2.39
CA TYR A 54 13.74 -4.29 1.23
C TYR A 54 15.01 -5.01 1.65
N ALA A 55 15.59 -5.80 0.74
CA ALA A 55 16.89 -6.46 0.96
C ALA A 55 18.08 -5.47 0.89
N PHE A 56 17.82 -4.19 0.64
CA PHE A 56 18.80 -3.14 0.46
C PHE A 56 18.32 -1.87 1.16
N ASP A 57 19.26 -0.96 1.43
CA ASP A 57 18.93 0.37 1.94
C ASP A 57 18.25 1.24 0.86
N PRO A 58 16.96 1.59 1.02
CA PRO A 58 16.23 2.39 0.05
C PRO A 58 16.79 3.80 -0.14
N ASP A 59 17.43 4.37 0.88
CA ASP A 59 17.92 5.75 0.83
C ASP A 59 19.21 5.86 0.04
N THR A 60 20.13 4.91 0.22
CA THR A 60 21.31 4.78 -0.64
C THR A 60 20.92 4.59 -2.11
N ALA A 61 19.92 3.76 -2.41
CA ALA A 61 19.44 3.57 -3.78
C ALA A 61 18.89 4.87 -4.40
N ARG A 62 18.13 5.66 -3.62
CA ARG A 62 17.64 6.98 -4.05
C ARG A 62 18.78 7.96 -4.29
N LEU A 63 19.77 8.01 -3.40
CA LEU A 63 20.94 8.89 -3.53
C LEU A 63 21.76 8.56 -4.78
N LEU A 64 21.97 7.28 -5.10
CA LEU A 64 22.66 6.89 -6.33
C LEU A 64 21.85 7.32 -7.56
N ARG A 65 20.51 7.25 -7.48
CA ARG A 65 19.65 7.68 -8.58
C ARG A 65 19.70 9.19 -8.81
N THR A 66 19.74 10.01 -7.76
CA THR A 66 19.87 11.48 -7.90
C THR A 66 21.23 11.89 -8.46
N ARG A 67 22.27 11.09 -8.23
CA ARG A 67 23.60 11.24 -8.83
C ARG A 67 23.70 10.81 -10.31
N GLY A 68 22.60 10.38 -10.92
CA GLY A 68 22.57 9.98 -12.33
C GLY A 68 23.05 8.55 -12.62
N THR A 69 23.25 7.71 -11.59
CA THR A 69 23.64 6.31 -11.81
C THR A 69 22.53 5.53 -12.52
N SER A 70 22.91 4.72 -13.52
CA SER A 70 21.99 3.84 -14.24
C SER A 70 21.39 2.76 -13.32
N TRP A 71 20.24 2.20 -13.69
CA TRP A 71 19.57 1.18 -12.86
C TRP A 71 20.43 -0.04 -12.58
N ARG A 72 21.17 -0.52 -13.59
CA ARG A 72 22.13 -1.63 -13.43
C ARG A 72 23.30 -1.22 -12.55
N GLY A 73 23.85 -0.02 -12.75
CA GLY A 73 24.93 0.51 -11.90
C GLY A 73 24.53 0.64 -10.42
N ILE A 74 23.24 0.90 -10.13
CA ILE A 74 22.73 0.90 -8.75
C ILE A 74 22.74 -0.52 -8.16
N LEU A 75 22.35 -1.53 -8.92
CA LEU A 75 22.39 -2.93 -8.47
C LEU A 75 23.82 -3.37 -8.19
N ASP A 76 24.74 -3.11 -9.13
CA ASP A 76 26.15 -3.45 -8.99
C ASP A 76 26.75 -2.79 -7.75
N ARG A 77 26.40 -1.52 -7.49
CA ARG A 77 26.90 -0.78 -6.33
C ARG A 77 26.32 -1.25 -5.00
N LEU A 78 25.10 -1.80 -5.01
CA LEU A 78 24.44 -2.37 -3.84
C LEU A 78 24.71 -3.87 -3.67
N GLY A 79 25.43 -4.51 -4.59
CA GLY A 79 25.69 -5.96 -4.58
C GLY A 79 24.42 -6.79 -4.75
N LEU A 80 23.43 -6.25 -5.48
CA LEU A 80 22.13 -6.90 -5.67
C LEU A 80 22.04 -7.66 -6.98
N PRO A 81 21.32 -8.80 -7.01
CA PRO A 81 21.10 -9.56 -8.23
C PRO A 81 20.02 -8.88 -9.11
N GLU A 82 19.91 -9.30 -10.38
CA GLU A 82 19.06 -8.63 -11.38
C GLU A 82 17.56 -8.69 -11.02
N GLU A 83 17.10 -9.69 -10.29
CA GLU A 83 15.72 -9.76 -9.78
C GLU A 83 15.33 -8.58 -8.85
N ALA A 84 16.31 -7.95 -8.20
CA ALA A 84 16.08 -6.78 -7.34
C ALA A 84 15.82 -5.50 -8.14
N LEU A 85 16.06 -5.49 -9.46
CA LEU A 85 15.85 -4.33 -10.34
C LEU A 85 14.45 -3.74 -10.20
N SER A 86 13.43 -4.60 -10.19
CA SER A 86 12.03 -4.19 -10.08
C SER A 86 11.73 -3.49 -8.75
N SER A 87 12.36 -3.95 -7.67
CA SER A 87 12.23 -3.40 -6.32
C SER A 87 12.96 -2.06 -6.21
N VAL A 88 14.20 -1.97 -6.68
CA VAL A 88 15.01 -0.74 -6.72
C VAL A 88 14.31 0.33 -7.55
N ARG A 89 13.88 0.00 -8.77
CA ARG A 89 13.18 0.93 -9.65
C ARG A 89 11.92 1.48 -8.99
N ARG A 90 11.12 0.63 -8.36
CA ARG A 90 9.90 1.03 -7.63
C ARG A 90 10.20 1.95 -6.45
N VAL A 91 11.30 1.73 -5.74
CA VAL A 91 11.73 2.56 -4.60
C VAL A 91 12.14 3.96 -5.05
N CYS A 92 12.89 4.07 -6.13
CA CYS A 92 13.35 5.35 -6.66
C CYS A 92 12.21 6.13 -7.33
N GLN A 93 11.41 5.49 -8.18
CA GLN A 93 10.30 6.15 -8.90
C GLN A 93 9.22 6.71 -7.98
N LYS A 94 9.01 6.12 -6.80
CA LYS A 94 7.99 6.60 -5.84
C LYS A 94 8.38 7.92 -5.16
N GLY A 95 9.66 8.31 -5.21
CA GLY A 95 10.16 9.60 -4.72
C GLY A 95 10.37 10.65 -5.82
N ASP A 96 10.38 10.24 -7.10
CA ASP A 96 10.81 11.08 -8.22
C ASP A 96 9.82 12.19 -8.59
N THR A 97 8.55 12.14 -8.18
CA THR A 97 7.58 13.22 -8.46
C THR A 97 7.95 14.57 -7.82
N LYS A 98 8.83 14.59 -6.81
CA LYS A 98 9.39 15.83 -6.25
C LYS A 98 10.83 16.12 -6.68
N SER A 99 11.60 15.11 -7.11
CA SER A 99 13.03 15.27 -7.41
C SER A 99 13.33 15.57 -8.89
N GLN A 100 12.41 15.29 -9.83
CA GLN A 100 12.62 15.60 -11.25
C GLN A 100 12.56 17.10 -11.58
N ALA A 101 12.08 17.95 -10.66
CA ALA A 101 12.12 19.41 -10.84
C ALA A 101 13.52 20.04 -10.68
N ALA A 102 14.52 19.28 -10.18
CA ALA A 102 15.84 19.83 -9.83
C ALA A 102 17.01 19.36 -10.71
N VAL A 103 16.81 18.41 -11.64
CA VAL A 103 17.92 17.73 -12.37
C VAL A 103 18.04 18.15 -13.84
N THR A 104 17.53 19.32 -14.24
CA THR A 104 17.71 19.83 -15.62
C THR A 104 19.08 20.50 -15.86
N GLN A 105 19.99 20.52 -14.90
CA GLN A 105 21.31 21.15 -15.11
C GLN A 105 22.44 20.31 -14.50
N VAL A 106 22.93 19.32 -15.23
CA VAL A 106 24.35 18.94 -15.16
C VAL A 106 24.83 18.71 -16.60
N PRO A 107 25.84 19.47 -17.08
CA PRO A 107 26.36 19.34 -18.45
C PRO A 107 27.13 18.03 -18.61
N GLU A 108 26.86 17.33 -19.71
CA GLU A 108 27.64 16.19 -20.16
C GLU A 108 29.07 16.64 -20.50
N GLY A 109 30.03 16.07 -19.78
CA GLY A 109 31.45 16.29 -20.00
C GLY A 109 32.26 15.40 -19.08
N VAL A 110 32.45 14.14 -19.50
CA VAL A 110 33.47 13.26 -18.95
C VAL A 110 34.31 12.79 -20.15
N PRO A 111 35.66 12.84 -20.05
CA PRO A 111 36.60 12.78 -21.18
C PRO A 111 36.54 11.51 -22.03
#